data_AF-A0A496P0Z8-F1
#
_entry.id   AF-A0A496P0Z8-F1
#
_cell.length_a   1.000
_cell.length_b   1.000
_cell.length_c   1.000
_cell.angle_alpha   90.00
_cell.angle_beta   90.00
_cell.angle_gamma   90.00
#
_symmetry.space_group_name_H-M   'P 1'
#
loop_
_entity.id
_entity.type
_entity.pdbx_description
1 polymer ?
#
loop_
_entity_poly.entity_id
_entity_poly.type
_entity_poly.pdbx_seq_one_letter_code
_entity_poly.pdbx_strand_id
1 'polypeptide(L)' 'MFNINQLNKEFESRVRLGIMSVLIVNDWVDFSEMKNLLNITDGNLASHSTALEKSGYIEVKKEFVGKKP' A
#
# COMPACT_ATOMS: atom_id res chain seq x y z
N MET A 1 -0.83 -23.57 20.09
CA MET A 1 -0.13 -22.27 20.20
C MET A 1 0.06 -21.73 18.80
N PHE A 2 -0.44 -20.52 18.51
CA PHE A 2 -0.30 -19.91 17.18
C PHE A 2 1.17 -19.56 16.95
N ASN A 3 1.77 -20.00 15.84
CA ASN A 3 3.18 -19.75 15.52
C ASN A 3 3.30 -18.50 14.64
N ILE A 4 3.83 -17.42 15.21
CA ILE A 4 4.00 -16.15 14.49
C ILE A 4 4.97 -16.25 13.29
N ASN A 5 5.80 -17.28 13.23
CA ASN A 5 6.75 -17.49 12.13
C ASN A 5 6.08 -17.95 10.83
N GLN A 6 4.76 -18.21 10.85
CA GLN A 6 3.96 -18.54 9.68
C GLN A 6 3.12 -17.37 9.19
N LEU A 7 3.34 -16.15 9.72
CA LEU A 7 2.69 -14.96 9.19
C LEU A 7 3.07 -14.74 7.74
N ASN A 8 2.12 -14.21 6.97
CA ASN A 8 2.35 -13.91 5.58
C ASN A 8 3.45 -12.85 5.45
N LYS A 9 4.49 -13.18 4.69
CA LYS A 9 5.67 -12.32 4.47
C LYS A 9 5.32 -10.95 3.90
N GLU A 10 4.20 -10.84 3.16
CA GLU A 10 3.72 -9.55 2.66
C GLU A 10 3.32 -8.59 3.80
N PHE A 11 3.05 -9.09 5.00
CA PHE A 11 2.64 -8.27 6.14
C PHE A 11 3.73 -8.10 7.21
N GLU A 12 4.97 -8.51 6.95
CA GLU A 12 6.11 -8.20 7.83
C GLU A 12 6.57 -6.73 7.73
N SER A 13 6.20 -6.03 6.65
CA SER A 13 6.46 -4.60 6.50
C SER A 13 5.38 -3.77 7.18
N ARG A 14 5.79 -2.90 8.12
CA ARG A 14 4.91 -1.92 8.75
C ARG A 14 4.23 -0.99 7.73
N VAL A 15 4.90 -0.72 6.60
CA VAL A 15 4.34 0.14 5.55
C VAL A 15 3.23 -0.59 4.79
N ARG A 16 3.44 -1.87 4.44
CA ARG A 16 2.39 -2.68 3.79
C ARG A 16 1.18 -2.86 4.71
N LEU A 17 1.41 -3.10 6.00
CA LEU A 17 0.34 -3.11 7.00
C LEU A 17 -0.39 -1.77 7.08
N GLY A 18 0.33 -0.65 7.02
CA GLY A 18 -0.25 0.70 7.00
C GLY A 18 -1.15 0.92 5.79
N ILE A 19 -0.66 0.59 4.59
CA ILE A 19 -1.43 0.68 3.34
C ILE A 19 -2.73 -0.14 3.44
N MET A 20 -2.64 -1.39 3.88
CA MET A 20 -3.82 -2.25 4.05
C MET A 20 -4.78 -1.73 5.12
N SER A 21 -4.27 -1.19 6.22
CA SER A 21 -5.09 -0.62 7.30
C SER A 21 -5.88 0.61 6.84
N VAL A 22 -5.33 1.40 5.92
CA VAL A 22 -6.05 2.52 5.32
C VAL A 22 -7.10 2.03 4.32
N LEU A 23 -6.76 1.04 3.49
CA LEU A 23 -7.66 0.51 2.46
C LEU A 23 -8.76 -0.42 3.02
N ILE A 24 -8.64 -0.91 4.25
CA ILE A 24 -9.71 -1.72 4.85
C ILE A 24 -10.96 -0.90 5.19
N VAL A 25 -10.81 0.43 5.31
CA VAL A 25 -11.92 1.36 5.57
C VAL A 25 -12.20 2.31 4.40
N ASN A 26 -11.36 2.30 3.36
CA ASN A 26 -11.51 3.12 2.15
C ASN A 26 -11.32 2.27 0.90
N ASP A 27 -12.29 2.24 -0.01
CA ASP A 27 -12.19 1.45 -1.24
C ASP A 27 -11.03 1.92 -2.15
N TRP A 28 -10.77 3.22 -2.20
CA TRP A 28 -9.70 3.86 -2.97
C TRP A 28 -9.10 5.01 -2.18
N VAL A 29 -7.80 5.23 -2.34
CA VAL A 29 -7.08 6.37 -1.75
C VAL A 29 -6.03 6.88 -2.73
N ASP A 30 -5.95 8.20 -2.89
CA ASP A 30 -4.96 8.84 -3.74
C ASP A 30 -3.54 8.57 -3.22
N PHE A 31 -2.58 8.40 -4.14
CA PHE A 31 -1.19 8.13 -3.77
C PHE A 31 -0.60 9.22 -2.85
N SER A 32 -0.92 10.49 -3.11
CA SER A 32 -0.47 11.62 -2.30
C SER A 32 -1.10 11.62 -0.91
N GLU A 33 -2.37 11.25 -0.79
CA GLU A 33 -3.08 11.14 0.48
C GLU A 33 -2.53 9.98 1.32
N MET A 34 -2.40 8.78 0.73
CA MET A 34 -1.81 7.62 1.39
C MET A 34 -0.42 7.94 1.95
N LYS A 35 0.41 8.64 1.16
CA LYS A 35 1.73 9.09 1.60
C LYS A 35 1.66 9.97 2.84
N ASN A 36 0.74 10.93 2.86
CA ASN A 36 0.58 11.87 3.97
C ASN A 36 0.05 11.16 5.21
N LEU A 37 -0.96 10.28 5.06
CA LEU A 37 -1.52 9.48 6.15
C LEU A 37 -0.47 8.59 6.83
N LEU A 38 0.41 7.98 6.04
CA LEU A 38 1.45 7.09 6.53
C LEU A 38 2.76 7.81 6.89
N ASN A 39 2.89 9.10 6.55
CA ASN A 39 4.09 9.91 6.73
C ASN A 39 5.36 9.23 6.17
N ILE A 40 5.30 8.81 4.90
CA ILE A 40 6.39 8.11 4.20
C ILE A 40 6.83 8.88 2.94
N THR A 41 7.90 8.43 2.30
CA THR A 41 8.38 9.00 1.03
C THR A 41 7.71 8.35 -0.18
N ASP A 42 7.73 9.04 -1.33
CA ASP A 42 7.18 8.50 -2.60
C ASP A 42 7.80 7.15 -2.95
N GLY A 43 9.13 7.02 -2.85
CA GLY A 43 9.84 5.78 -3.17
C GLY A 43 9.46 4.62 -2.24
N ASN A 44 9.22 4.92 -0.95
CA ASN A 44 8.80 3.94 0.03
C ASN A 44 7.38 3.43 -0.26
N LEU A 45 6.43 4.35 -0.50
CA LEU A 45 5.06 4.01 -0.88
C LEU A 45 5.03 3.24 -2.20
N ALA A 46 5.71 3.72 -3.24
CA ALA A 46 5.72 3.09 -4.56
C ALA A 46 6.24 1.65 -4.50
N SER A 47 7.34 1.41 -3.79
CA SER A 47 7.93 0.07 -3.68
C SER A 47 7.01 -0.90 -2.94
N HIS A 48 6.37 -0.46 -1.85
CA HIS A 48 5.47 -1.30 -1.07
C HIS A 48 4.11 -1.53 -1.74
N SER A 49 3.51 -0.51 -2.35
CA SER A 49 2.28 -0.67 -3.14
C SER A 49 2.49 -1.61 -4.32
N THR A 50 3.63 -1.50 -5.04
CA THR A 50 3.97 -2.42 -6.13
C THR A 50 4.08 -3.88 -5.64
N ALA A 51 4.65 -4.10 -4.46
CA ALA A 51 4.77 -5.44 -3.89
C ALA A 51 3.40 -6.04 -3.51
N LEU A 52 2.51 -5.23 -2.92
CA LEU A 52 1.14 -5.63 -2.61
C LEU A 52 0.31 -5.90 -3.86
N GLU A 53 0.44 -5.06 -4.88
CA GLU A 53 -0.24 -5.23 -6.17
C GLU A 53 0.20 -6.52 -6.86
N LYS A 54 1.51 -6.77 -6.95
CA LYS A 54 2.05 -8.02 -7.53
C LYS A 54 1.56 -9.27 -6.78
N SER A 55 1.29 -9.14 -5.49
CA SER A 55 0.77 -10.23 -4.65
C SER A 55 -0.76 -10.33 -4.69
N GLY A 56 -1.44 -9.43 -5.42
CA GLY A 56 -2.89 -9.43 -5.59
C GLY A 56 -3.69 -8.89 -4.38
N TYR A 57 -3.04 -8.17 -3.45
CA TYR A 57 -3.72 -7.61 -2.28
C TYR A 57 -4.43 -6.30 -2.57
N ILE A 58 -3.92 -5.52 -3.52
CA ILE A 58 -4.47 -4.23 -3.92
C ILE A 58 -4.43 -4.10 -5.44
N GLU A 59 -5.18 -3.15 -5.97
CA GLU A 59 -5.09 -2.69 -7.36
C GLU A 59 -4.51 -1.27 -7.37
N VAL A 60 -3.59 -0.96 -8.29
CA VAL A 60 -3.11 0.41 -8.49
C VAL A 60 -3.56 0.92 -9.85
N LYS A 61 -4.44 1.93 -9.84
CA LYS A 61 -4.88 2.62 -11.06
C LYS A 61 -4.04 3.86 -11.30
N LYS A 62 -3.48 3.97 -12.50
CA LYS A 62 -2.83 5.20 -12.97
C LYS A 62 -3.84 6.02 -13.74
N GLU A 63 -4.21 7.16 -13.19
CA GLU A 63 -5.10 8.10 -13.85
C GLU A 63 -4.34 9.37 -14.25
N PHE A 64 -4.57 9.81 -15.48
CA PHE A 64 -3.99 11.03 -16.02
C PHE A 64 -4.88 12.22 -15.60
N VAL A 65 -4.47 12.97 -14.57
CA VAL A 65 -5.21 14.16 -14.15
C VAL A 65 -4.71 15.38 -14.92
N GLY A 66 -5.43 15.72 -16.01
CA GLY A 66 -5.12 16.87 -16.87
C GLY A 66 -4.06 16.57 -17.94
N LYS A 67 -3.10 17.49 -18.14
CA LYS A 67 -1.97 17.31 -19.09
C LYS A 67 -0.72 16.68 -18.45
N LYS A 68 -0.83 16.22 -17.20
CA LYS A 68 0.28 15.59 -16.50
C LYS A 68 0.09 14.07 -16.50
N PRO A 69 1.12 13.31 -16.90
CA PRO A 69 1.11 11.86 -16.86
C PRO A 69 1.08 11.28 -15.46
#